data_AF-A0A970SBI3-F1
#
_entry.id   AF-A0A970SBI3-F1
#
_cell.length_a   1.000
_cell.length_b   1.000
_cell.length_c   1.000
_cell.angle_alpha   90.00
_cell.angle_beta   90.00
_cell.angle_gamma   90.00
#
_symmetry.space_group_name_H-M   'P 1'
#
loop_
_entity.id
_entity.type
_entity.pdbx_description
1 polymer ?
#
loop_
_entity_poly.entity_id
_entity_poly.type
_entity_poly.pdbx_seq_one_letter_code
_entity_poly.pdbx_strand_id
1 'polypeptide(L)'
;MKNLAPLCLAIAVVLSAAACQKQMIPNTEVPDNRFNRSVIEFCERYRHAVEDLNIGLLISMASPRYFDNAGTPSGDDDYDRDGLEEILHKRFTAIKAMRYEFKYRDIYERNGLIGVEVTYTMSFQYEVDGKSRWHNRTADKRLELEVDDDAFLFVSGM
;
A
#
# COMPACT_ATOMS: atom_id res chain seq x y z
N MET A 1 -24.71 3.38 -71.22
CA MET A 1 -25.53 2.66 -70.21
C MET A 1 -24.77 1.45 -69.73
N LYS A 2 -24.78 1.20 -68.42
CA LYS A 2 -24.13 0.14 -67.62
C LYS A 2 -22.72 0.48 -67.11
N ASN A 3 -22.36 0.49 -65.81
CA ASN A 3 -23.06 0.57 -64.51
C ASN A 3 -21.98 1.00 -63.48
N LEU A 4 -22.39 1.72 -62.43
CA LEU A 4 -21.57 2.24 -61.34
C LEU A 4 -21.10 1.16 -60.34
N ALA A 5 -19.94 1.46 -59.71
CA ALA A 5 -19.52 1.18 -58.32
C ALA A 5 -18.98 -0.23 -57.95
N PRO A 6 -18.20 -0.37 -56.84
CA PRO A 6 -17.05 0.41 -56.39
C PRO A 6 -15.92 -0.51 -55.82
N LEU A 7 -14.67 -0.41 -56.30
CA LEU A 7 -13.56 -1.25 -55.78
C LEU A 7 -12.62 -0.51 -54.79
N CYS A 8 -13.05 0.60 -54.19
CA CYS A 8 -12.17 1.42 -53.35
C CYS A 8 -12.56 1.54 -51.87
N LEU A 9 -13.48 0.71 -51.36
CA LEU A 9 -13.99 0.86 -49.98
C LEU A 9 -13.79 -0.40 -49.12
N ALA A 10 -12.55 -0.82 -48.88
CA ALA A 10 -12.26 -1.91 -47.94
C ALA A 10 -10.93 -1.80 -47.18
N ILE A 11 -10.39 -0.58 -46.95
CA ILE A 11 -9.11 -0.40 -46.22
C ILE A 11 -9.20 0.61 -45.04
N ALA A 12 -10.35 1.20 -44.73
CA ALA A 12 -10.42 2.34 -43.81
C ALA A 12 -11.17 2.11 -42.48
N VAL A 13 -11.14 0.92 -41.88
CA VAL A 13 -11.73 0.68 -40.53
C VAL A 13 -10.86 -0.25 -39.66
N VAL A 14 -9.54 -0.02 -39.59
CA VAL A 14 -8.68 -0.71 -38.60
C VAL A 14 -7.86 0.26 -37.73
N LEU A 15 -7.80 1.55 -38.05
CA LEU A 15 -7.14 2.55 -37.21
C LEU A 15 -8.18 3.37 -36.45
N SER A 16 -8.46 3.04 -35.18
CA SER A 16 -8.78 4.00 -34.09
C SER A 16 -9.16 3.28 -32.79
N ALA A 17 -8.39 2.26 -32.40
CA ALA A 17 -8.34 1.83 -31.01
C ALA A 17 -6.89 1.97 -30.53
N ALA A 18 -6.37 3.20 -30.58
CA ALA A 18 -5.27 3.56 -29.71
C ALA A 18 -5.82 3.50 -28.28
N ALA A 19 -5.81 2.28 -27.71
CA ALA A 19 -6.07 2.07 -26.31
C ALA A 19 -5.08 2.97 -25.57
N CYS A 20 -5.60 4.00 -24.90
CA CYS A 20 -4.81 4.87 -24.04
C CYS A 20 -4.39 3.99 -22.85
N GLN A 21 -3.33 3.20 -23.04
CA GLN A 21 -2.82 2.33 -22.00
C GLN A 21 -2.24 3.24 -20.93
N LYS A 22 -2.93 3.29 -19.78
CA LYS A 22 -2.51 4.11 -18.65
C LYS A 22 -1.09 3.64 -18.28
N GLN A 23 -0.13 4.56 -18.33
CA GLN A 23 1.22 4.26 -17.86
C GLN A 23 1.13 3.92 -16.37
N MET A 24 1.81 2.86 -15.96
CA MET A 24 1.83 2.38 -14.58
C MET A 24 3.20 2.67 -13.96
N ILE A 25 3.24 2.90 -12.64
CA ILE A 25 4.50 3.03 -11.93
C ILE A 25 5.24 1.67 -12.05
N PRO A 26 6.54 1.65 -12.39
CA PRO A 26 7.29 0.41 -12.56
C PRO A 26 7.13 -0.55 -11.38
N ASN A 27 6.90 -1.84 -11.67
CA ASN A 27 6.68 -2.90 -10.67
C ASN A 27 5.44 -2.73 -9.78
N THR A 28 4.44 -1.96 -10.23
CA THR A 28 3.17 -1.79 -9.53
C THR A 28 1.99 -2.00 -10.48
N GLU A 29 0.80 -2.10 -9.89
CA GLU A 29 -0.48 -2.01 -10.61
C GLU A 29 -1.13 -0.62 -10.41
N VAL A 30 -0.33 0.38 -10.05
CA VAL A 30 -0.77 1.74 -9.77
C VAL A 30 -0.48 2.67 -10.95
N PRO A 31 -1.44 3.52 -11.36
CA PRO A 31 -1.21 4.49 -12.42
C PRO A 31 -0.10 5.50 -12.13
N ASP A 32 0.70 5.81 -13.15
CA ASP A 32 1.84 6.72 -13.08
C ASP A 32 1.39 8.19 -13.15
N ASN A 33 1.34 8.83 -11.99
CA ASN A 33 1.16 10.27 -11.84
C ASN A 33 1.87 10.77 -10.58
N ARG A 34 2.02 12.09 -10.43
CA ARG A 34 2.76 12.69 -9.31
C ARG A 34 2.18 12.34 -7.94
N PHE A 35 0.84 12.34 -7.82
CA PHE A 35 0.16 12.04 -6.57
C PHE A 35 0.41 10.60 -6.12
N ASN A 36 0.22 9.63 -7.02
CA ASN A 36 0.48 8.22 -6.71
C ASN A 36 1.94 7.96 -6.36
N ARG A 37 2.88 8.65 -7.03
CA ARG A 37 4.31 8.57 -6.68
C ARG A 37 4.58 9.08 -5.28
N SER A 38 4.02 10.23 -4.89
CA SER A 38 4.21 10.77 -3.53
C SER A 38 3.59 9.88 -2.45
N VAL A 39 2.45 9.23 -2.74
CA VAL A 39 1.82 8.28 -1.81
C VAL A 39 2.69 7.02 -1.65
N ILE A 40 3.23 6.47 -2.73
CA ILE A 40 4.16 5.33 -2.66
C ILE A 40 5.44 5.71 -1.92
N GLU A 41 6.02 6.88 -2.20
CA GLU A 41 7.21 7.37 -1.49
C GLU A 41 6.96 7.45 0.03
N PHE A 42 5.80 7.95 0.45
CA PHE A 42 5.40 7.95 1.86
C PHE A 42 5.29 6.53 2.44
N CYS A 43 4.62 5.62 1.73
CA CYS A 43 4.45 4.23 2.16
C CYS A 43 5.78 3.47 2.23
N GLU A 44 6.72 3.75 1.33
CA GLU A 44 8.08 3.17 1.37
C GLU A 44 8.88 3.66 2.57
N ARG A 45 8.72 4.92 3.00
CA ARG A 45 9.32 5.38 4.28
C ARG A 45 8.77 4.61 5.47
N TYR A 46 7.47 4.33 5.49
CA TYR A 46 6.85 3.51 6.53
C TYR A 46 7.38 2.07 6.47
N ARG A 47 7.46 1.47 5.28
CA ARG A 47 8.00 0.13 5.08
C ARG A 47 9.42 0.00 5.64
N HIS A 48 10.28 0.97 5.31
CA HIS A 48 11.63 1.02 5.86
C HIS A 48 11.67 1.26 7.38
N ALA A 49 10.81 2.11 7.92
CA ALA A 49 10.69 2.31 9.36
C ALA A 49 10.31 1.01 10.10
N VAL A 50 9.48 0.15 9.49
CA VAL A 50 9.17 -1.19 10.02
C VAL A 50 10.40 -2.10 9.97
N GLU A 51 11.17 -2.09 8.87
CA GLU A 51 12.41 -2.89 8.75
C GLU A 51 13.46 -2.48 9.78
N ASP A 52 13.58 -1.17 10.03
CA ASP A 52 14.52 -0.58 10.98
C ASP A 52 14.03 -0.66 12.43
N LEU A 53 12.82 -1.20 12.66
CA LEU A 53 12.15 -1.26 13.97
C LEU A 53 12.03 0.13 14.63
N ASN A 54 11.88 1.19 13.83
CA ASN A 54 11.90 2.57 14.27
C ASN A 54 10.52 3.03 14.76
N ILE A 55 10.20 2.71 16.01
CA ILE A 55 8.92 3.03 16.65
C ILE A 55 8.63 4.53 16.62
N GLY A 56 9.61 5.38 16.92
CA GLY A 56 9.42 6.84 16.94
C GLY A 56 8.99 7.40 15.58
N LEU A 57 9.62 6.93 14.49
CA LEU A 57 9.21 7.31 13.15
C LEU A 57 7.82 6.79 12.81
N LEU A 58 7.52 5.51 13.10
CA LEU A 58 6.18 4.95 12.87
C LEU A 58 5.10 5.78 13.58
N ILE A 59 5.28 6.10 14.86
CA ILE A 59 4.34 6.88 15.65
C ILE A 59 4.20 8.33 15.15
N SER A 60 5.26 8.91 14.58
CA SER A 60 5.19 10.23 13.93
C SER A 60 4.43 10.22 12.60
N MET A 61 4.29 9.06 11.96
CA MET A 61 3.54 8.88 10.71
C MET A 61 2.07 8.55 10.95
N ALA A 62 1.69 8.22 12.19
CA ALA A 62 0.31 7.98 12.60
C ALA A 62 -0.40 9.30 12.93
N SER A 63 -1.60 9.47 12.38
CA SER A 63 -2.48 10.59 12.68
C SER A 63 -2.84 10.64 14.16
N PRO A 64 -3.02 11.83 14.78
CA PRO A 64 -3.61 11.95 16.10
C PRO A 64 -4.98 11.26 16.25
N ARG A 65 -5.71 11.05 15.15
CA ARG A 65 -6.99 10.31 15.11
C ARG A 65 -6.85 8.86 14.63
N TYR A 66 -5.66 8.28 14.65
CA TYR A 66 -5.41 6.90 14.25
C TYR A 66 -6.30 5.92 15.02
N PHE A 67 -6.92 5.01 14.30
CA PHE A 67 -7.69 3.91 14.86
C PHE A 67 -7.70 2.73 13.88
N ASP A 68 -7.32 1.55 14.34
CA ASP A 68 -7.28 0.33 13.54
C ASP A 68 -8.25 -0.70 14.12
N ASN A 69 -9.04 -1.33 13.24
CA ASN A 69 -9.98 -2.39 13.61
C ASN A 69 -9.47 -3.80 13.32
N ALA A 70 -8.19 -3.91 12.95
CA ALA A 70 -7.49 -5.13 12.56
C ALA A 70 -8.19 -5.98 11.47
N GLY A 71 -9.20 -5.42 10.79
CA GLY A 71 -10.05 -6.13 9.84
C GLY A 71 -10.99 -7.16 10.47
N THR A 72 -11.28 -7.10 11.78
CA THR A 72 -12.19 -8.05 12.44
C THR A 72 -13.56 -7.44 12.75
N PRO A 73 -14.66 -8.25 12.80
CA PRO A 73 -15.97 -7.73 13.19
C PRO A 73 -16.09 -7.39 14.69
N SER A 74 -15.25 -8.00 15.52
CA SER A 74 -15.24 -7.82 16.98
C SER A 74 -14.21 -6.76 17.33
N GLY A 75 -14.59 -5.67 17.96
CA GLY A 75 -13.65 -4.60 18.33
C GLY A 75 -12.67 -4.94 19.46
N ASP A 76 -12.47 -6.22 19.77
CA ASP A 76 -11.61 -6.68 20.87
C ASP A 76 -10.11 -6.50 20.55
N ASP A 77 -9.75 -6.44 19.27
CA ASP A 77 -8.39 -6.18 18.79
C ASP A 77 -8.23 -4.79 18.15
N ASP A 78 -9.21 -3.92 18.36
CA ASP A 78 -9.15 -2.51 17.96
C ASP A 78 -8.16 -1.75 18.84
N TYR A 79 -7.45 -0.79 18.26
CA TYR A 79 -6.52 0.06 19.01
C TYR A 79 -6.39 1.45 18.38
N ASP A 80 -6.16 2.44 19.24
CA ASP A 80 -5.86 3.81 18.86
C ASP A 80 -4.34 4.04 18.71
N ARG A 81 -3.94 5.31 18.58
CA ARG A 81 -2.53 5.68 18.43
C ARG A 81 -1.64 5.27 19.61
N ASP A 82 -2.15 5.37 20.83
CA ASP A 82 -1.37 4.99 22.03
C ASP A 82 -1.25 3.47 22.09
N GLY A 83 -2.34 2.75 21.79
CA GLY A 83 -2.32 1.29 21.64
C GLY A 83 -1.39 0.81 20.53
N LEU A 84 -1.25 1.56 19.43
CA LEU A 84 -0.29 1.26 18.36
C LEU A 84 1.14 1.29 18.92
N GLU A 85 1.51 2.30 19.71
CA GLU A 85 2.85 2.42 20.31
C GLU A 85 3.15 1.22 21.23
N GLU A 86 2.21 0.85 22.09
CA GLU A 86 2.33 -0.32 22.96
C GLU A 86 2.52 -1.61 22.17
N ILE A 87 1.73 -1.82 21.12
CA ILE A 87 1.82 -2.99 20.24
C ILE A 87 3.17 -3.05 19.53
N LEU A 88 3.66 -1.92 19.02
CA LEU A 88 4.97 -1.84 18.36
C LEU A 88 6.09 -2.18 19.34
N HIS A 89 6.08 -1.62 20.55
CA HIS A 89 7.05 -1.96 21.59
C HIS A 89 7.04 -3.46 21.91
N LYS A 90 5.84 -4.02 22.13
CA LYS A 90 5.69 -5.45 22.43
C LYS A 90 6.19 -6.35 21.30
N ARG A 91 5.82 -6.04 20.05
CA ARG A 91 6.18 -6.85 18.87
C ARG A 91 7.67 -6.74 18.56
N PHE A 92 8.23 -5.54 18.54
CA PHE A 92 9.60 -5.33 18.09
C PHE A 92 10.65 -5.80 19.10
N THR A 93 10.33 -5.85 20.39
CA THR A 93 11.24 -6.36 21.44
C THR A 93 11.73 -7.78 21.16
N ALA A 94 10.91 -8.62 20.51
CA ALA A 94 11.26 -10.02 20.23
C ALA A 94 11.94 -10.23 18.86
N ILE A 95 12.10 -9.18 18.05
CA ILE A 95 12.55 -9.29 16.66
C ILE A 95 14.05 -8.98 16.57
N LYS A 96 14.81 -9.89 15.95
CA LYS A 96 16.26 -9.72 15.70
C LYS A 96 16.59 -9.20 14.31
N ALA A 97 15.72 -9.49 13.36
CA ALA A 97 15.85 -9.06 11.97
C ALA A 97 14.46 -9.03 11.33
N MET A 98 14.21 -8.05 10.47
CA MET A 98 12.97 -7.86 9.74
C MET A 98 13.27 -7.59 8.26
N ARG A 99 12.44 -8.15 7.38
CA ARG A 99 12.32 -7.77 5.97
C ARG A 99 10.85 -7.59 5.68
N TYR A 100 10.52 -6.51 4.99
CA TYR A 100 9.13 -6.17 4.70
C TYR A 100 9.03 -5.59 3.31
N GLU A 101 8.32 -6.28 2.43
CA GLU A 101 8.23 -5.95 1.01
C GLU A 101 6.78 -5.66 0.63
N PHE A 102 6.56 -4.62 -0.19
CA PHE A 102 5.24 -4.24 -0.71
C PHE A 102 5.15 -4.44 -2.21
N LYS A 103 4.03 -5.03 -2.64
CA LYS A 103 3.54 -4.96 -4.01
C LYS A 103 2.29 -4.09 -4.04
N TYR A 104 2.43 -2.87 -4.56
CA TYR A 104 1.31 -1.91 -4.68
C TYR A 104 0.32 -2.36 -5.76
N ARG A 105 -0.95 -2.49 -5.34
CA ARG A 105 -2.06 -3.01 -6.14
C ARG A 105 -2.97 -1.89 -6.63
N ASP A 106 -3.35 -0.97 -5.75
CA ASP A 106 -4.19 0.17 -6.12
C ASP A 106 -3.98 1.37 -5.18
N ILE A 107 -4.29 2.56 -5.68
CA ILE A 107 -4.39 3.81 -4.89
C ILE A 107 -5.65 4.53 -5.33
N TYR A 108 -6.53 4.82 -4.38
CA TYR A 108 -7.79 5.50 -4.62
C TYR A 108 -8.14 6.49 -3.52
N GLU A 109 -8.97 7.47 -3.85
CA GLU A 109 -9.57 8.36 -2.87
C GLU A 109 -11.00 7.92 -2.58
N ARG A 110 -11.37 7.85 -1.29
CA ARG A 110 -12.72 7.55 -0.85
C ARG A 110 -13.03 8.28 0.45
N ASN A 111 -14.14 9.02 0.48
CA ASN A 111 -14.59 9.76 1.67
C ASN A 111 -13.53 10.72 2.25
N GLY A 112 -12.70 11.32 1.39
CA GLY A 112 -11.62 12.22 1.82
C GLY A 112 -10.38 11.53 2.40
N LEU A 113 -10.33 10.19 2.36
CA LEU A 113 -9.15 9.39 2.68
C LEU A 113 -8.53 8.80 1.42
N ILE A 114 -7.24 8.50 1.50
CA ILE A 114 -6.48 7.81 0.46
C ILE A 114 -6.33 6.35 0.89
N GLY A 115 -6.93 5.44 0.13
CA GLY A 115 -6.73 4.00 0.30
C GLY A 115 -5.54 3.53 -0.53
N VAL A 116 -4.63 2.77 0.09
CA VAL A 116 -3.50 2.10 -0.58
C VAL A 116 -3.62 0.61 -0.36
N GLU A 117 -3.84 -0.14 -1.42
CA GLU A 117 -3.92 -1.59 -1.37
C GLU A 117 -2.57 -2.20 -1.72
N VAL A 118 -2.05 -3.04 -0.83
CA VAL A 118 -0.77 -3.73 -1.00
C VAL A 118 -0.92 -5.21 -0.71
N THR A 119 -0.22 -6.04 -1.48
CA THR A 119 0.17 -7.37 -0.99
C THR A 119 1.54 -7.21 -0.32
N TYR A 120 1.67 -7.59 0.95
CA TYR A 120 2.93 -7.54 1.65
C TYR A 120 3.53 -8.93 1.84
N THR A 121 4.85 -9.01 1.88
CA THR A 121 5.59 -10.17 2.39
C THR A 121 6.47 -9.71 3.55
N MET A 122 6.31 -10.35 4.70
CA MET A 122 7.05 -10.07 5.92
C MET A 122 7.83 -11.31 6.34
N SER A 123 9.13 -11.14 6.56
CA SER A 123 10.02 -12.15 7.09
C SER A 123 10.73 -11.61 8.32
N PHE A 124 10.51 -12.22 9.47
CA PHE A 124 11.18 -11.78 10.70
C PHE A 124 11.78 -12.94 11.48
N GLN A 125 12.88 -12.64 12.15
CA GLN A 125 13.58 -13.58 13.02
C GLN A 125 13.25 -13.30 14.48
N TYR A 126 12.84 -14.34 15.20
CA TYR A 126 12.52 -14.29 16.64
C TYR A 126 13.20 -15.44 17.37
N GLU A 127 13.36 -15.31 18.68
CA GLU A 127 13.96 -16.35 19.52
C GLU A 127 12.91 -17.16 20.28
N VAL A 128 13.02 -18.49 20.23
CA VAL A 128 12.23 -19.42 21.03
C VAL A 128 13.17 -20.47 21.60
N ASP A 129 13.16 -20.66 22.92
CA ASP A 129 13.99 -21.63 23.63
C ASP A 129 15.49 -21.52 23.30
N GLY A 130 16.02 -20.29 23.20
CA GLY A 130 17.42 -20.05 22.87
C GLY A 130 17.78 -20.25 21.39
N LYS A 131 16.80 -20.54 20.52
CA LYS A 131 17.02 -20.77 19.08
C LYS A 131 16.33 -19.71 18.25
N SER A 132 17.09 -19.09 17.34
CA SER A 132 16.53 -18.19 16.33
C SER A 132 15.71 -18.96 15.30
N ARG A 133 14.49 -18.50 15.02
CA ARG A 133 13.60 -19.03 13.99
C ARG A 133 13.15 -17.91 13.07
N TRP A 134 12.99 -18.23 11.79
CA TRP A 134 12.37 -17.34 10.82
C TRP A 134 10.87 -17.62 10.76
N HIS A 135 10.07 -16.55 10.75
CA HIS A 135 8.67 -16.59 10.41
C HIS A 135 8.45 -15.79 9.13
N ASN A 136 7.61 -16.31 8.25
CA ASN A 136 7.24 -15.66 6.99
C ASN A 136 5.73 -15.55 6.91
N ARG A 137 5.24 -14.39 6.46
CA ARG A 137 3.82 -14.13 6.21
C ARG A 137 3.67 -13.33 4.92
N THR A 138 2.74 -13.74 4.07
CA THR A 138 2.27 -12.96 2.94
C THR A 138 0.77 -12.76 3.08
N ALA A 139 0.29 -11.54 2.93
CA ALA A 139 -1.13 -11.22 2.99
C ALA A 139 -1.42 -9.89 2.28
N ASP A 140 -2.70 -9.65 2.00
CA ASP A 140 -3.16 -8.34 1.54
C ASP A 140 -3.44 -7.42 2.73
N LYS A 141 -3.19 -6.12 2.54
CA LYS A 141 -3.38 -5.07 3.53
C LYS A 141 -3.89 -3.81 2.82
N ARG A 142 -4.75 -3.07 3.51
CA ARG A 142 -5.16 -1.74 3.10
C ARG A 142 -4.63 -0.73 4.11
N LEU A 143 -3.87 0.23 3.64
CA LEU A 143 -3.46 1.40 4.40
C LEU A 143 -4.45 2.51 4.10
N GLU A 144 -4.88 3.25 5.11
CA GLU A 144 -5.72 4.42 4.92
C GLU A 144 -4.96 5.64 5.41
N LEU A 145 -4.87 6.64 4.53
CA LEU A 145 -4.13 7.87 4.78
C LEU A 145 -5.08 9.07 4.76
N GLU A 146 -4.71 10.09 5.50
CA GLU A 146 -5.20 11.45 5.34
C GLU A 146 -4.10 12.36 4.83
N VAL A 147 -4.51 13.50 4.29
CA VAL A 147 -3.63 14.64 4.06
C VAL A 147 -3.79 15.59 5.25
N ASP A 148 -2.68 15.87 5.93
CA ASP A 148 -2.58 16.86 7.01
C ASP A 148 -1.60 17.95 6.56
N ASP A 149 -2.14 19.13 6.26
CA ASP A 149 -1.46 20.22 5.54
C ASP A 149 -0.78 19.73 4.24
N ASP A 150 0.55 19.58 4.26
CA ASP A 150 1.38 19.13 3.13
C ASP A 150 1.99 17.72 3.36
N ALA A 151 1.52 16.99 4.37
CA ALA A 151 2.01 15.66 4.74
C ALA A 151 0.90 14.60 4.66
N PHE A 152 1.29 13.35 4.45
CA PHE A 152 0.41 12.21 4.65
C PHE A 152 0.55 11.69 6.08
N LEU A 153 -0.55 11.23 6.67
CA LEU A 153 -0.57 10.50 7.93
C LEU A 153 -1.43 9.25 7.79
N PHE A 154 -1.06 8.16 8.46
CA PHE A 154 -1.91 6.97 8.55
C PHE A 154 -3.08 7.24 9.49
N VAL A 155 -4.28 6.87 9.07
CA VAL A 155 -5.45 6.81 9.96
C VAL A 155 -5.78 5.39 10.36
N SER A 156 -5.39 4.38 9.57
CA SER A 156 -5.47 2.96 9.93
C SER A 156 -4.51 2.09 9.11
N GLY A 157 -4.31 0.85 9.54
CA GLY A 157 -3.68 -0.21 8.76
C GLY A 157 -2.19 -0.39 9.00
N MET A 158 -1.59 0.22 10.03
CA MET A 158 -0.16 0.13 10.32
C MET A 158 0.29 -1.23 10.87
#